data_AF-A0AAJ0C8Z6-F1
#
_entry.id   AF-A0AAJ0C8Z6-F1
#
_cell.length_a   1.000
_cell.length_b   1.000
_cell.length_c   1.000
_cell.angle_alpha   90.00
_cell.angle_beta   90.00
_cell.angle_gamma   90.00
#
_symmetry.space_group_name_H-M   'P 1'
#
loop_
_entity.id
_entity.type
_entity.pdbx_description
1 polymer ?
#
loop_
_entity_poly.entity_id
_entity_poly.type
_entity_poly.pdbx_seq_one_letter_code
_entity_poly.pdbx_strand_id
1 'polypeptide(L)'
;MVQKPFPKARQPKKVVKATPKPEPAPAGSQAGIASQQLILNVFQHAFNDLLRSDTLAAALQEVKQALFNREFDKAFGNEANLEVYAARWSPTRALCYESVLRMIRPHLDPICLPDPPPGDDDGAATPGPQTLRVVAIGGGAAELVALGGFLRRTGGGGDDDDDDGADRDFPLRGSILLLDSAPWAAVVARLRECLTTPPPLSRYASAAAREASRPAVEADRLSTAFEQVDVLALGRTGLSAHVGGGGRPVLATLLFTLNELFTAGGVGKTAAFLLDLTAALPAGSLLLVVDSPGSYSEAEVGKQARRYPAQWLLDRVLLPTGDAPVVEGRSWTKLESCDSVWFRLSGALDYPIPLEDMRYQMHLYRVDGTDAESTESTD
;
A
#
# COMPACT_ATOMS: atom_id res chain seq x y z
N MET A 1 47.99 -50.52 -23.29
CA MET A 1 48.85 -49.36 -22.98
C MET A 1 47.95 -48.14 -22.91
N VAL A 2 47.76 -47.62 -21.70
CA VAL A 2 46.74 -46.62 -21.33
C VAL A 2 47.20 -45.23 -21.77
N GLN A 3 46.44 -44.54 -22.62
CA GLN A 3 46.58 -43.09 -22.81
C GLN A 3 45.50 -42.39 -21.98
N LYS A 4 45.94 -41.70 -20.92
CA LYS A 4 45.09 -40.83 -20.10
C LYS A 4 44.79 -39.53 -20.87
N PRO A 5 43.54 -39.05 -20.91
CA PRO A 5 43.24 -37.74 -21.48
C PRO A 5 43.61 -36.60 -20.52
N PHE A 6 44.07 -35.49 -21.11
CA PHE A 6 44.49 -34.26 -20.45
C PHE A 6 43.37 -33.62 -19.60
N PRO A 7 43.69 -32.98 -18.46
CA PRO A 7 42.70 -32.27 -17.66
C PRO A 7 42.24 -30.98 -18.37
N LYS A 8 40.92 -30.82 -18.48
CA LYS A 8 40.29 -29.58 -18.97
C LYS A 8 40.57 -28.43 -18.00
N ALA A 9 41.05 -27.30 -18.52
CA ALA A 9 41.23 -26.07 -17.77
C ALA A 9 39.90 -25.58 -17.17
N ARG A 10 39.89 -25.29 -15.87
CA ARG A 10 38.76 -24.66 -15.16
C ARG A 10 38.60 -23.22 -15.64
N GLN A 11 37.43 -22.89 -16.19
CA GLN A 11 37.03 -21.50 -16.40
C GLN A 11 36.85 -20.79 -15.04
N PRO A 12 37.22 -19.51 -14.92
CA PRO A 12 37.05 -18.76 -13.68
C PRO A 12 35.57 -18.60 -13.35
N LYS A 13 35.17 -19.00 -12.14
CA LYS A 13 33.83 -18.75 -11.61
C LYS A 13 33.63 -17.24 -11.51
N LYS A 14 32.68 -16.68 -12.28
CA LYS A 14 32.14 -15.34 -12.01
C LYS A 14 31.55 -15.35 -10.61
N VAL A 15 32.14 -14.54 -9.72
CA VAL A 15 31.58 -14.26 -8.40
C VAL A 15 30.34 -13.41 -8.64
N VAL A 16 29.17 -14.04 -8.58
CA VAL A 16 27.91 -13.32 -8.44
C VAL A 16 27.93 -12.74 -7.03
N LYS A 17 28.04 -11.41 -6.91
CA LYS A 17 27.80 -10.71 -5.64
C LYS A 17 26.37 -11.04 -5.23
N ALA A 18 26.23 -11.84 -4.18
CA ALA A 18 24.94 -12.06 -3.53
C ALA A 18 24.47 -10.71 -2.97
N THR A 19 23.30 -10.26 -3.42
CA THR A 19 22.55 -9.21 -2.74
C THR A 19 22.29 -9.68 -1.29
N PRO A 20 22.46 -8.81 -0.28
CA PRO A 20 22.21 -9.19 1.09
C PRO A 20 20.75 -9.60 1.24
N LYS A 21 20.54 -10.79 1.79
CA LYS A 21 19.23 -11.30 2.18
C LYS A 21 18.70 -10.36 3.28
N PRO A 22 17.49 -9.79 3.17
CA PRO A 22 16.94 -8.96 4.23
C PRO A 22 16.85 -9.82 5.50
N GLU A 23 17.60 -9.39 6.51
CA GLU A 23 17.62 -9.99 7.84
C GLU A 23 16.24 -9.76 8.49
N PRO A 24 15.65 -10.76 9.18
CA PRO A 24 14.39 -10.56 9.87
C PRO A 24 14.55 -9.44 10.90
N ALA A 25 13.63 -8.47 10.88
CA ALA A 25 13.64 -7.35 11.80
C ALA A 25 13.84 -7.84 13.25
N PRO A 26 14.76 -7.22 14.03
CA PRO A 26 14.93 -7.55 15.43
C PRO A 26 13.59 -7.35 16.15
N ALA A 27 13.33 -8.19 17.16
CA ALA A 27 12.18 -8.03 18.04
C ALA A 27 12.11 -6.57 18.50
N GLY A 28 11.07 -5.85 18.06
CA GLY A 28 11.05 -4.40 18.06
C GLY A 28 11.24 -3.79 19.45
N SER A 29 11.83 -2.60 19.49
CA SER A 29 11.86 -1.76 20.69
C SER A 29 10.46 -1.66 21.32
N GLN A 30 10.39 -1.41 22.63
CA GLN A 30 9.10 -1.24 23.32
C GLN A 30 8.23 -0.15 22.65
N ALA A 31 8.88 0.90 22.14
CA ALA A 31 8.29 1.98 21.39
C ALA A 31 7.72 1.49 20.04
N GLY A 32 8.46 0.65 19.31
CA GLY A 32 8.02 -0.05 18.11
C GLY A 32 6.77 -0.91 18.34
N ILE A 33 6.74 -1.70 19.42
CA ILE A 33 5.58 -2.53 19.80
C ILE A 33 4.37 -1.66 20.15
N ALA A 34 4.54 -0.59 20.93
CA ALA A 34 3.45 0.32 21.29
C ALA A 34 2.81 0.96 20.06
N SER A 35 3.62 1.38 19.09
CA SER A 35 3.14 1.95 17.83
C SER A 35 2.44 0.92 16.94
N GLN A 36 2.89 -0.33 16.91
CA GLN A 36 2.16 -1.42 16.25
C GLN A 36 0.83 -1.73 16.95
N GLN A 37 0.80 -1.76 18.29
CA GLN A 37 -0.42 -2.01 19.05
C GLN A 37 -1.48 -0.94 18.78
N LEU A 38 -1.09 0.32 18.57
CA LEU A 38 -2.03 1.38 18.24
C LEU A 38 -2.72 1.15 16.90
N ILE A 39 -2.02 0.65 15.88
CA ILE A 39 -2.63 0.23 14.60
C ILE A 39 -3.66 -0.87 14.85
N LEU A 40 -3.33 -1.87 15.66
CA LEU A 40 -4.27 -2.95 16.00
C LEU A 40 -5.49 -2.42 16.76
N ASN A 41 -5.31 -1.50 17.70
CA ASN A 41 -6.37 -0.91 18.50
C ASN A 41 -7.42 -0.19 17.63
N VAL A 42 -7.01 0.44 16.51
CA VAL A 42 -7.96 1.05 15.56
C VAL A 42 -8.96 0.01 15.05
N PHE A 43 -8.49 -1.16 14.62
CA PHE A 43 -9.36 -2.26 14.18
C PHE A 43 -10.17 -2.85 15.33
N GLN A 44 -9.57 -3.02 16.51
CA GLN A 44 -10.28 -3.54 17.69
C GLN A 44 -11.46 -2.66 18.10
N HIS A 45 -11.30 -1.34 18.02
CA HIS A 45 -12.35 -0.37 18.34
C HIS A 45 -13.41 -0.34 17.23
N ALA A 46 -12.99 -0.25 15.96
CA ALA A 46 -13.92 -0.20 14.83
C ALA A 46 -14.81 -1.44 14.71
N PHE A 47 -14.28 -2.62 15.04
CA PHE A 47 -15.00 -3.88 14.89
C PHE A 47 -15.29 -4.56 16.23
N ASN A 48 -15.43 -3.77 17.29
CA ASN A 48 -15.51 -4.29 18.64
C ASN A 48 -16.66 -5.28 18.86
N ASP A 49 -17.86 -4.90 18.43
CA ASP A 49 -19.06 -5.72 18.55
C ASP A 49 -18.94 -7.01 17.73
N LEU A 50 -18.40 -6.91 16.52
CA LEU A 50 -18.16 -8.04 15.63
C LEU A 50 -17.14 -9.02 16.23
N LEU A 51 -16.02 -8.50 16.75
CA LEU A 51 -14.95 -9.30 17.38
C LEU A 51 -15.43 -10.02 18.65
N ARG A 52 -16.52 -9.55 19.26
CA ARG A 52 -17.16 -10.15 20.45
C ARG A 52 -18.38 -10.99 20.11
N SER A 53 -18.77 -11.07 18.84
CA SER A 53 -19.96 -11.81 18.42
C SER A 53 -19.73 -13.32 18.47
N ASP A 54 -20.73 -14.05 18.99
CA ASP A 54 -20.77 -15.52 18.95
C ASP A 54 -20.83 -16.07 17.52
N THR A 55 -21.25 -15.25 16.54
CA THR A 55 -21.34 -15.65 15.12
C THR A 55 -20.05 -15.43 14.33
N LEU A 56 -19.04 -14.79 14.92
CA LEU A 56 -17.81 -14.40 14.24
C LEU A 56 -17.12 -15.59 13.57
N ALA A 57 -17.02 -16.73 14.26
CA ALA A 57 -16.33 -17.91 13.74
C ALA A 57 -16.98 -18.45 12.46
N ALA A 58 -18.31 -18.44 12.38
CA ALA A 58 -19.05 -18.87 11.20
C ALA A 58 -18.82 -17.88 10.04
N ALA A 59 -18.97 -16.58 10.30
CA ALA A 59 -18.75 -15.54 9.29
C ALA A 59 -17.31 -15.56 8.73
N LEU A 60 -16.31 -15.74 9.60
CA LEU A 60 -14.90 -15.89 9.18
C LEU A 60 -14.71 -17.07 8.24
N GLN A 61 -15.33 -18.21 8.54
CA GLN A 61 -15.19 -19.41 7.73
C GLN A 61 -15.86 -19.24 6.35
N GLU A 62 -17.00 -18.55 6.28
CA GLU A 62 -17.67 -18.23 5.02
C GLU A 62 -16.81 -17.35 4.12
N VAL A 63 -16.29 -16.25 4.66
CA VAL A 63 -15.41 -15.34 3.91
C VAL A 63 -14.12 -16.07 3.50
N LYS A 64 -13.50 -16.82 4.41
CA LYS A 64 -12.29 -17.61 4.12
C LYS A 64 -12.52 -18.61 2.98
N GLN A 65 -13.66 -19.28 2.95
CA GLN A 65 -13.99 -20.24 1.89
C GLN A 65 -14.17 -19.55 0.55
N ALA A 66 -14.85 -18.39 0.53
CA ALA A 66 -15.01 -17.60 -0.69
C ALA A 66 -13.66 -17.12 -1.24
N LEU A 67 -12.77 -16.63 -0.37
CA LEU A 67 -11.40 -16.23 -0.75
C LEU A 67 -10.59 -17.40 -1.31
N PHE A 68 -10.66 -18.57 -0.66
CA PHE A 68 -9.96 -19.77 -1.11
C PHE A 68 -10.44 -20.22 -2.51
N ASN A 69 -11.75 -20.13 -2.77
CA ASN A 69 -12.35 -20.47 -4.06
C ASN A 69 -12.20 -19.36 -5.11
N ARG A 70 -11.58 -18.22 -4.77
CA ARG A 70 -11.51 -17.01 -5.62
C ARG A 70 -12.89 -16.47 -6.03
N GLU A 71 -13.89 -16.68 -5.18
CA GLU A 71 -15.25 -16.13 -5.32
C GLU A 71 -15.29 -14.71 -4.69
N PHE A 72 -14.59 -13.76 -5.31
CA PHE A 72 -14.41 -12.40 -4.75
C PHE A 72 -15.74 -11.65 -4.57
N ASP A 73 -16.68 -11.77 -5.50
CA ASP A 73 -18.02 -11.16 -5.35
C ASP A 73 -18.75 -11.67 -4.10
N LYS A 74 -18.55 -12.94 -3.73
CA LYS A 74 -19.13 -13.50 -2.51
C LYS A 74 -18.39 -13.04 -1.27
N ALA A 75 -17.06 -12.93 -1.34
CA ALA A 75 -16.23 -12.47 -0.24
C ALA A 75 -16.41 -10.98 0.06
N PHE A 76 -16.65 -10.15 -0.97
CA PHE A 76 -16.57 -8.69 -0.87
C PHE A 76 -17.83 -7.94 -1.31
N GLY A 77 -18.80 -8.61 -1.93
CA GLY A 77 -19.98 -7.95 -2.50
C GLY A 77 -20.99 -7.41 -1.48
N ASN A 78 -20.76 -7.57 -0.18
CA ASN A 78 -21.60 -6.97 0.86
C ASN A 78 -20.77 -6.47 2.04
N GLU A 79 -21.29 -5.43 2.70
CA GLU A 79 -20.60 -4.72 3.79
C GLU A 79 -20.29 -5.62 5.00
N ALA A 80 -21.18 -6.56 5.36
CA ALA A 80 -20.96 -7.43 6.52
C ALA A 80 -19.73 -8.32 6.33
N ASN A 81 -19.53 -8.87 5.13
CA ASN A 81 -18.34 -9.65 4.81
C ASN A 81 -17.08 -8.76 4.76
N LEU A 82 -17.20 -7.50 4.31
CA LEU A 82 -16.10 -6.53 4.36
C LEU A 82 -15.69 -6.20 5.80
N GLU A 83 -16.64 -6.06 6.74
CA GLU A 83 -16.31 -5.87 8.16
C GLU A 83 -15.58 -7.08 8.75
N VAL A 84 -16.05 -8.30 8.45
CA VAL A 84 -15.37 -9.54 8.85
C VAL A 84 -13.97 -9.60 8.26
N TYR A 85 -13.82 -9.20 6.99
CA TYR A 85 -12.52 -9.18 6.36
C TYR A 85 -11.58 -8.17 6.99
N ALA A 86 -12.07 -6.95 7.21
CA ALA A 86 -11.34 -5.85 7.83
C ALA A 86 -10.91 -6.17 9.26
N ALA A 87 -11.73 -6.90 10.02
CA ALA A 87 -11.39 -7.33 11.37
C ALA A 87 -10.33 -8.45 11.38
N ARG A 88 -10.29 -9.33 10.37
CA ARG A 88 -9.42 -10.52 10.39
C ARG A 88 -8.11 -10.38 9.63
N TRP A 89 -8.13 -9.84 8.42
CA TRP A 89 -6.98 -9.84 7.51
C TRP A 89 -6.34 -8.47 7.36
N SER A 90 -7.10 -7.38 7.49
CA SER A 90 -6.54 -6.02 7.41
C SER A 90 -5.59 -5.63 8.55
N PRO A 91 -5.66 -6.12 9.81
CA PRO A 91 -4.76 -5.67 10.86
C PRO A 91 -3.29 -6.01 10.59
N THR A 92 -2.98 -7.29 10.29
CA THR A 92 -1.61 -7.70 9.92
C THR A 92 -1.15 -6.96 8.66
N ARG A 93 -2.04 -6.81 7.68
CA ARG A 93 -1.72 -6.10 6.43
C ARG A 93 -1.40 -4.63 6.69
N ALA A 94 -2.15 -3.93 7.53
CA ALA A 94 -1.90 -2.54 7.89
C ALA A 94 -0.53 -2.37 8.56
N LEU A 95 -0.18 -3.27 9.50
CA LEU A 95 1.14 -3.29 10.13
C LEU A 95 2.27 -3.50 9.09
N CYS A 96 2.06 -4.43 8.15
CA CYS A 96 3.02 -4.69 7.08
C CYS A 96 3.15 -3.49 6.14
N TYR A 97 2.04 -2.90 5.70
CA TYR A 97 2.03 -1.78 4.75
C TYR A 97 2.63 -0.53 5.37
N GLU A 98 2.34 -0.25 6.64
CA GLU A 98 2.99 0.84 7.37
C GLU A 98 4.51 0.65 7.42
N SER A 99 4.98 -0.58 7.70
CA SER A 99 6.41 -0.89 7.69
C SER A 99 7.02 -0.73 6.30
N VAL A 100 6.29 -1.05 5.24
CA VAL A 100 6.73 -0.84 3.85
C VAL A 100 6.81 0.65 3.54
N LEU A 101 5.82 1.47 3.93
CA LEU A 101 5.84 2.92 3.75
C LEU A 101 7.06 3.55 4.42
N ARG A 102 7.42 3.09 5.63
CA ARG A 102 8.66 3.52 6.31
C ARG A 102 9.91 3.12 5.54
N MET A 103 9.97 1.88 5.05
CA MET A 103 11.11 1.39 4.26
C MET A 103 11.35 2.26 3.02
N ILE A 104 10.29 2.61 2.30
CA ILE A 104 10.38 3.40 1.06
C ILE A 104 10.34 4.91 1.30
N ARG A 105 10.40 5.39 2.54
CA ARG A 105 10.38 6.83 2.89
C ARG A 105 11.36 7.68 2.07
N PRO A 106 12.61 7.24 1.79
CA PRO A 106 13.53 7.99 0.93
C PRO A 106 13.00 8.27 -0.48
N HIS A 107 12.06 7.44 -0.97
CA HIS A 107 11.36 7.63 -2.24
C HIS A 107 10.07 8.43 -2.11
N LEU A 108 9.43 8.43 -0.93
CA LEU A 108 8.23 9.22 -0.65
C LEU A 108 8.53 10.71 -0.43
N ASP A 109 9.67 11.02 0.21
CA ASP A 109 10.02 12.39 0.55
C ASP A 109 10.05 13.35 -0.67
N PRO A 110 10.62 12.97 -1.84
CA PRO A 110 10.57 13.80 -3.04
C PRO A 110 9.16 14.08 -3.60
N ILE A 111 8.16 13.26 -3.28
CA ILE A 111 6.78 13.45 -3.74
C ILE A 111 5.87 14.08 -2.67
N CYS A 112 6.39 14.34 -1.47
CA CYS A 112 5.71 15.07 -0.41
C CYS A 112 5.82 16.59 -0.67
N LEU A 113 4.82 17.14 -1.35
CA LEU A 113 4.83 18.55 -1.77
C LEU A 113 3.92 19.40 -0.87
N PRO A 114 4.20 20.70 -0.66
CA PRO A 114 3.31 21.60 0.07
C PRO A 114 1.95 21.71 -0.63
N ASP A 115 0.89 21.94 0.13
CA ASP A 115 -0.41 22.26 -0.44
C ASP A 115 -0.35 23.61 -1.17
N PRO A 116 -0.99 23.76 -2.35
CA PRO A 116 -1.03 25.03 -3.05
C PRO A 116 -1.70 26.09 -2.16
N PRO A 117 -1.21 27.35 -2.19
CA PRO A 117 -1.84 28.43 -1.45
C PRO A 117 -3.30 28.60 -1.89
N PRO A 118 -4.22 28.97 -0.97
CA PRO A 118 -5.58 29.29 -1.36
C PRO A 118 -5.61 30.62 -2.13
N GLY A 119 -5.60 30.56 -3.47
CA GLY A 119 -5.71 31.70 -4.39
C GLY A 119 -4.52 31.85 -5.34
N ASP A 120 -4.73 32.57 -6.46
CA ASP A 120 -3.72 32.88 -7.50
C ASP A 120 -2.74 33.98 -7.04
N ASP A 121 -2.12 33.80 -5.87
CA ASP A 121 -1.08 34.72 -5.41
C ASP A 121 0.29 34.14 -5.78
N ASP A 122 0.91 34.71 -6.82
CA ASP A 122 2.28 34.43 -7.33
C ASP A 122 3.40 34.79 -6.33
N GLY A 123 3.08 34.77 -5.04
CA GLY A 123 4.03 34.95 -3.95
C GLY A 123 4.93 33.74 -3.78
N ALA A 124 6.21 33.99 -3.49
CA ALA A 124 7.21 32.97 -3.22
C ALA A 124 6.69 31.86 -2.28
N ALA A 125 6.89 30.60 -2.68
CA ALA A 125 6.47 29.41 -1.95
C ALA A 125 6.83 29.52 -0.45
N THR A 126 5.82 29.78 0.37
CA THR A 126 5.99 29.83 1.82
C THR A 126 6.19 28.39 2.31
N PRO A 127 7.15 28.10 3.20
CA PRO A 127 7.26 26.77 3.78
C PRO A 127 5.95 26.45 4.52
N GLY A 128 5.25 25.43 4.03
CA GLY A 128 3.98 24.96 4.56
C GLY A 128 3.98 23.45 4.77
N PRO A 129 2.94 22.88 5.39
CA PRO A 129 2.84 21.45 5.61
C PRO A 129 2.88 20.70 4.28
N GLN A 130 3.78 19.74 4.18
CA GLN A 130 3.85 18.84 3.03
C GLN A 130 2.74 17.78 3.13
N THR A 131 2.24 17.36 1.97
CA THR A 131 1.19 16.36 1.85
C THR A 131 1.65 15.20 0.97
N LEU A 132 1.59 13.98 1.50
CA LEU A 132 1.69 12.76 0.72
C LEU A 132 0.33 12.42 0.12
N ARG A 133 0.24 12.38 -1.21
CA ARG A 133 -0.98 11.98 -1.94
C ARG A 133 -0.90 10.50 -2.30
N VAL A 134 -1.90 9.74 -1.89
CA VAL A 134 -1.99 8.29 -2.12
C VAL A 134 -3.26 7.99 -2.92
N VAL A 135 -3.14 7.16 -3.94
CA VAL A 135 -4.27 6.52 -4.61
C VAL A 135 -4.14 5.02 -4.41
N ALA A 136 -4.96 4.47 -3.53
CA ALA A 136 -4.95 3.05 -3.20
C ALA A 136 -5.99 2.32 -4.05
N ILE A 137 -5.51 1.41 -4.91
CA ILE A 137 -6.33 0.68 -5.87
C ILE A 137 -6.49 -0.76 -5.38
N GLY A 138 -7.73 -1.11 -5.09
CA GLY A 138 -8.11 -2.34 -4.40
C GLY A 138 -7.82 -2.25 -2.90
N GLY A 139 -8.78 -2.70 -2.11
CA GLY A 139 -8.77 -2.55 -0.66
C GLY A 139 -9.30 -1.19 -0.19
N GLY A 140 -9.10 -0.92 1.10
CA GLY A 140 -9.71 0.22 1.78
C GLY A 140 -9.29 0.29 3.23
N ALA A 141 -9.46 -0.82 3.93
CA ALA A 141 -9.24 -0.89 5.37
C ALA A 141 -7.76 -0.85 5.78
N ALA A 142 -6.92 -1.69 5.17
CA ALA A 142 -5.52 -1.81 5.59
C ALA A 142 -4.69 -0.61 5.13
N GLU A 143 -4.97 -0.11 3.92
CA GLU A 143 -4.34 1.02 3.25
C GLU A 143 -4.51 2.30 4.07
N LEU A 144 -5.75 2.57 4.49
CA LEU A 144 -6.09 3.73 5.30
C LEU A 144 -5.36 3.71 6.65
N VAL A 145 -5.45 2.59 7.38
CA VAL A 145 -4.85 2.50 8.73
C VAL A 145 -3.33 2.48 8.66
N ALA A 146 -2.75 1.88 7.62
CA ALA A 146 -1.31 1.92 7.37
C ALA A 146 -0.81 3.36 7.15
N LEU A 147 -1.51 4.15 6.33
CA LEU A 147 -1.18 5.55 6.12
C LEU A 147 -1.33 6.34 7.44
N GLY A 148 -2.39 6.11 8.21
CA GLY A 148 -2.56 6.73 9.52
C GLY A 148 -1.40 6.41 10.48
N GLY A 149 -1.01 5.14 10.57
CA GLY A 149 0.14 4.71 11.36
C GLY A 149 1.46 5.35 10.91
N PHE A 150 1.67 5.47 9.60
CA PHE A 150 2.84 6.14 9.02
C PHE A 150 2.87 7.62 9.37
N LEU A 151 1.77 8.35 9.18
CA LEU A 151 1.68 9.78 9.49
C LEU A 151 1.92 10.07 10.97
N ARG A 152 1.41 9.22 11.87
CA ARG A 152 1.64 9.37 13.30
C ARG A 152 3.14 9.43 13.63
N ARG A 153 3.93 8.55 13.01
CA ARG A 153 5.39 8.48 13.23
C ARG A 153 6.16 9.61 12.55
N THR A 154 5.70 10.09 11.41
CA THR A 154 6.38 11.18 10.66
C THR A 154 5.98 12.59 11.12
N GLY A 155 5.30 12.74 12.26
CA GLY A 155 4.55 13.94 12.60
C GLY A 155 4.82 14.59 13.95
N GLY A 156 5.90 14.23 14.64
CA GLY A 156 6.26 14.84 15.91
C GLY A 156 7.19 13.93 16.70
N GLY A 157 8.14 14.53 17.42
CA GLY A 157 9.21 13.87 18.17
C GLY A 157 8.73 12.95 19.28
N GLY A 158 8.19 11.80 18.90
CA GLY A 158 8.03 10.66 19.78
C GLY A 158 9.40 10.04 20.05
N ASP A 159 9.57 9.49 21.25
CA ASP A 159 10.76 8.80 21.75
C ASP A 159 11.13 7.50 20.98
N ASP A 160 10.71 7.37 19.72
CA ASP A 160 11.11 6.25 18.85
C ASP A 160 12.54 6.55 18.38
N ASP A 161 13.54 5.95 19.05
CA ASP A 161 15.00 5.99 18.77
C ASP A 161 15.40 5.66 17.30
N ASP A 162 14.45 5.34 16.43
CA ASP A 162 14.64 4.96 15.02
C ASP A 162 14.18 6.05 14.01
N ASP A 163 13.67 7.20 14.47
CA ASP A 163 13.43 8.33 13.56
C ASP A 163 14.77 9.02 13.27
N ASP A 164 15.34 8.79 12.08
CA ASP A 164 16.27 9.71 11.43
C ASP A 164 15.49 11.00 11.14
N GLY A 165 15.18 11.74 12.21
CA GLY A 165 14.34 12.92 12.23
C GLY A 165 14.85 13.92 11.22
N ALA A 166 14.31 13.86 10.02
CA ALA A 166 14.38 14.98 9.11
C ALA A 166 13.72 16.13 9.86
N ASP A 167 14.51 17.16 10.20
CA ASP A 167 14.05 18.44 10.73
C ASP A 167 12.94 18.96 9.80
N ARG A 168 11.69 18.59 10.09
CA ARG A 168 10.52 19.09 9.39
C ARG A 168 9.91 20.14 10.28
N ASP A 169 9.89 21.36 9.77
CA ASP A 169 9.20 22.49 10.40
C ASP A 169 7.70 22.21 10.62
N PHE A 170 7.13 21.28 9.84
CA PHE A 170 5.72 20.91 9.88
C PHE A 170 5.52 19.38 9.85
N PRO A 171 4.51 18.87 10.59
CA PRO A 171 4.17 17.45 10.54
C PRO A 171 3.61 17.08 9.16
N LEU A 172 4.03 15.93 8.63
CA LEU A 172 3.53 15.44 7.34
C LEU A 172 2.01 15.22 7.38
N ARG A 173 1.32 15.65 6.32
CA ARG A 173 -0.09 15.33 6.06
C ARG A 173 -0.21 14.20 5.04
N GLY A 174 -1.34 13.50 5.06
CA GLY A 174 -1.67 12.50 4.06
C GLY A 174 -3.06 12.72 3.47
N SER A 175 -3.19 12.54 2.17
CA SER A 175 -4.45 12.50 1.45
C SER A 175 -4.55 11.18 0.71
N ILE A 176 -5.54 10.36 1.05
CA ILE A 176 -5.75 9.06 0.40
C ILE A 176 -7.10 9.01 -0.33
N LEU A 177 -7.04 8.63 -1.60
CA LEU A 177 -8.20 8.23 -2.39
C LEU A 177 -8.19 6.71 -2.50
N LEU A 178 -9.27 6.07 -2.07
CA LEU A 178 -9.46 4.63 -2.07
C LEU A 178 -10.42 4.26 -3.21
N LEU A 179 -9.98 3.38 -4.12
CA LEU A 179 -10.75 2.93 -5.29
C LEU A 179 -10.94 1.42 -5.23
N ASP A 180 -12.19 0.96 -5.15
CA ASP A 180 -12.52 -0.47 -5.17
C ASP A 180 -13.93 -0.69 -5.73
N SER A 181 -14.16 -1.83 -6.40
CA SER A 181 -15.48 -2.25 -6.86
C SER A 181 -16.44 -2.64 -5.72
N ALA A 182 -15.92 -3.09 -4.58
CA ALA A 182 -16.66 -3.49 -3.40
C ALA A 182 -17.07 -2.28 -2.53
N PRO A 183 -18.20 -2.34 -1.81
CA PRO A 183 -18.75 -1.20 -1.07
C PRO A 183 -18.04 -0.93 0.27
N TRP A 184 -16.78 -0.48 0.23
CA TRP A 184 -15.98 -0.24 1.44
C TRP A 184 -16.32 1.04 2.22
N ALA A 185 -17.24 1.88 1.72
CA ALA A 185 -17.52 3.22 2.27
C ALA A 185 -17.75 3.22 3.79
N ALA A 186 -18.59 2.32 4.30
CA ALA A 186 -18.91 2.22 5.73
C ALA A 186 -17.69 1.82 6.57
N VAL A 187 -16.91 0.84 6.11
CA VAL A 187 -15.68 0.38 6.76
C VAL A 187 -14.63 1.50 6.79
N VAL A 188 -14.43 2.18 5.67
CA VAL A 188 -13.48 3.30 5.54
C VAL A 188 -13.86 4.45 6.47
N ALA A 189 -15.14 4.85 6.48
CA ALA A 189 -15.62 5.91 7.35
C ALA A 189 -15.40 5.57 8.84
N ARG A 190 -15.72 4.34 9.25
CA ARG A 190 -15.54 3.87 10.63
C ARG A 190 -14.06 3.84 11.05
N LEU A 191 -13.18 3.35 10.17
CA LEU A 191 -11.74 3.31 10.44
C LEU A 191 -11.13 4.73 10.48
N ARG A 192 -11.57 5.64 9.60
CA ARG A 192 -11.19 7.05 9.64
C ARG A 192 -11.56 7.66 10.99
N GLU A 193 -12.80 7.47 11.43
CA GLU A 193 -13.27 7.96 12.73
C GLU A 193 -12.40 7.43 13.88
N CYS A 194 -12.10 6.13 13.91
CA CYS A 194 -11.22 5.53 14.92
C CYS A 194 -9.76 6.02 14.85
N LEU A 195 -9.27 6.45 13.69
CA LEU A 195 -7.94 7.05 13.55
C LEU A 195 -7.89 8.48 14.08
N THR A 196 -8.95 9.26 13.86
CA THR A 196 -8.95 10.72 14.08
C THR A 196 -9.69 11.15 15.34
N THR A 197 -10.21 10.20 16.12
CA THR A 197 -10.81 10.47 17.42
C THR A 197 -10.02 9.78 18.55
N PRO A 198 -9.95 10.39 19.75
CA PRO A 198 -9.35 9.73 20.90
C PRO A 198 -10.07 8.40 21.22
N PRO A 199 -9.34 7.33 21.56
CA PRO A 199 -9.93 6.04 21.83
C PRO A 199 -10.91 6.10 23.01
N PRO A 200 -11.97 5.27 22.99
CA PRO A 200 -12.94 5.24 24.07
C PRO A 200 -12.26 4.79 25.36
N LEU A 201 -12.44 5.57 26.43
CA LEU A 201 -11.87 5.27 27.74
C LEU A 201 -12.90 4.58 28.63
N SER A 202 -12.43 3.64 29.45
CA SER A 202 -13.24 3.07 30.53
C SER A 202 -13.72 4.17 31.48
N ARG A 203 -14.92 3.99 32.06
CA ARG A 203 -15.43 4.85 33.14
C ARG A 203 -14.46 4.98 34.33
N TYR A 204 -13.59 3.99 34.51
CA TYR A 204 -12.57 3.93 35.56
C TYR A 204 -11.17 4.38 35.10
N ALA A 205 -11.03 4.93 33.89
CA ALA A 205 -9.74 5.43 33.42
C ALA A 205 -9.19 6.50 34.38
N SER A 206 -7.90 6.40 34.69
CA SER A 206 -7.21 7.35 35.56
C SER A 206 -7.18 8.75 34.93
N ALA A 207 -6.95 9.78 35.75
CA ALA A 207 -6.79 11.15 35.25
C ALA A 207 -5.66 11.23 34.21
N ALA A 208 -4.54 10.56 34.46
CA ALA A 208 -3.41 10.48 33.52
C ALA A 208 -3.80 9.80 32.20
N ALA A 209 -4.59 8.72 32.22
CA ALA A 209 -5.06 8.06 31.00
C ALA A 209 -6.02 8.94 30.20
N ARG A 210 -6.85 9.74 30.88
CA ARG A 210 -7.72 10.73 30.23
C ARG A 210 -6.92 11.86 29.61
N GLU A 211 -5.91 12.37 30.31
CA GLU A 211 -5.04 13.44 29.82
C GLU A 211 -4.16 12.99 28.66
N ALA A 212 -3.72 11.73 28.63
CA ALA A 212 -2.91 11.15 27.54
C ALA A 212 -3.75 10.67 26.35
N SER A 213 -5.08 10.67 26.43
CA SER A 213 -5.94 10.19 25.35
C SER A 213 -5.89 11.16 24.17
N ARG A 214 -5.33 10.69 23.06
CA ARG A 214 -5.17 11.44 21.81
C ARG A 214 -5.60 10.55 20.66
N PRO A 215 -6.07 11.13 19.55
CA PRO A 215 -6.29 10.36 18.32
C PRO A 215 -4.97 9.74 17.83
N ALA A 216 -5.06 8.72 16.99
CA ALA A 216 -3.87 8.17 16.36
C ALA A 216 -3.23 9.19 15.40
N VAL A 217 -4.06 9.97 14.70
CA VAL A 217 -3.65 11.07 13.82
C VAL A 217 -4.64 12.21 13.98
N GLU A 218 -4.14 13.45 14.06
CA GLU A 218 -5.01 14.64 14.07
C GLU A 218 -5.88 14.72 12.81
N ALA A 219 -7.14 15.13 12.96
CA ALA A 219 -8.12 15.07 11.88
C ALA A 219 -7.74 15.91 10.64
N ASP A 220 -6.99 17.00 10.83
CA ASP A 220 -6.50 17.89 9.77
C ASP A 220 -5.25 17.34 9.05
N ARG A 221 -4.62 16.30 9.61
CA ARG A 221 -3.45 15.64 9.02
C ARG A 221 -3.79 14.48 8.10
N LEU A 222 -5.05 14.02 8.11
CA LEU A 222 -5.51 12.89 7.30
C LEU A 222 -6.78 13.24 6.52
N SER A 223 -6.66 13.39 5.20
CA SER A 223 -7.78 13.48 4.27
C SER A 223 -8.05 12.11 3.63
N THR A 224 -9.31 11.73 3.51
CA THR A 224 -9.71 10.43 2.94
C THR A 224 -10.93 10.59 2.04
N ALA A 225 -10.88 9.98 0.87
CA ALA A 225 -12.03 9.80 -0.01
C ALA A 225 -12.12 8.32 -0.42
N PHE A 226 -13.35 7.84 -0.62
CA PHE A 226 -13.61 6.51 -1.15
C PHE A 226 -14.57 6.62 -2.33
N GLU A 227 -14.23 5.96 -3.43
CA GLU A 227 -15.09 5.86 -4.60
C GLU A 227 -15.25 4.39 -4.97
N GLN A 228 -16.52 3.95 -5.00
CA GLN A 228 -16.85 2.59 -5.40
C GLN A 228 -16.83 2.48 -6.92
N VAL A 229 -15.73 1.98 -7.48
CA VAL A 229 -15.51 1.94 -8.93
C VAL A 229 -14.67 0.75 -9.36
N ASP A 230 -15.05 0.14 -10.49
CA ASP A 230 -14.22 -0.86 -11.16
C ASP A 230 -13.14 -0.18 -12.01
N VAL A 231 -11.90 -0.21 -11.52
CA VAL A 231 -10.74 0.38 -12.20
C VAL A 231 -10.44 -0.27 -13.56
N LEU A 232 -10.89 -1.51 -13.80
CA LEU A 232 -10.76 -2.17 -15.09
C LEU A 232 -11.76 -1.62 -16.13
N ALA A 233 -12.79 -0.89 -15.68
CA ALA A 233 -13.83 -0.29 -16.52
C ALA A 233 -13.68 1.24 -16.69
N LEU A 234 -12.85 1.91 -15.89
CA LEU A 234 -12.65 3.37 -15.94
C LEU A 234 -12.08 3.87 -17.29
N GLY A 235 -11.15 3.10 -17.85
CA GLY A 235 -10.31 3.55 -18.96
C GLY A 235 -9.47 4.78 -18.61
N ARG A 236 -8.80 5.34 -19.63
CA ARG A 236 -7.84 6.44 -19.46
C ARG A 236 -8.41 7.71 -18.84
N THR A 237 -9.48 8.28 -19.43
CA THR A 237 -10.05 9.56 -18.96
C THR A 237 -10.56 9.44 -17.53
N GLY A 238 -11.16 8.29 -17.19
CA GLY A 238 -11.55 7.98 -15.82
C GLY A 238 -10.34 8.00 -14.90
N LEU A 239 -9.29 7.22 -15.20
CA LEU A 239 -8.09 7.16 -14.36
C LEU A 239 -7.43 8.54 -14.20
N SER A 240 -7.28 9.33 -15.27
CA SER A 240 -6.71 10.69 -15.20
C SER A 240 -7.47 11.61 -14.25
N ALA A 241 -8.80 11.48 -14.15
CA ALA A 241 -9.59 12.26 -13.20
C ALA A 241 -9.27 11.92 -11.73
N HIS A 242 -8.85 10.68 -11.43
CA HIS A 242 -8.57 10.22 -10.08
C HIS A 242 -7.08 10.37 -9.70
N VAL A 243 -6.16 10.15 -10.64
CA VAL A 243 -4.70 10.13 -10.36
C VAL A 243 -3.95 11.36 -10.88
N GLY A 244 -4.49 12.04 -11.90
CA GLY A 244 -3.83 13.14 -12.62
C GLY A 244 -4.17 14.55 -12.11
N GLY A 245 -5.04 14.67 -11.11
CA GLY A 245 -5.51 15.97 -10.60
C GLY A 245 -4.35 16.87 -10.14
N GLY A 246 -4.11 17.97 -10.86
CA GLY A 246 -3.16 19.02 -10.53
C GLY A 246 -1.70 18.76 -10.90
N GLY A 247 -1.39 17.75 -11.72
CA GLY A 247 -0.02 17.48 -12.21
C GLY A 247 1.00 17.11 -11.12
N ARG A 248 0.55 16.89 -9.88
CA ARG A 248 1.45 16.58 -8.75
C ARG A 248 1.66 15.06 -8.65
N PRO A 249 2.90 14.61 -8.42
CA PRO A 249 3.21 13.20 -8.17
C PRO A 249 2.34 12.59 -7.06
N VAL A 250 1.97 11.32 -7.24
CA VAL A 250 1.22 10.53 -6.25
C VAL A 250 1.89 9.20 -5.97
N LEU A 251 1.58 8.59 -4.83
CA LEU A 251 1.82 7.17 -4.57
C LEU A 251 0.57 6.37 -4.98
N ALA A 252 0.62 5.72 -6.13
CA ALA A 252 -0.36 4.70 -6.50
C ALA A 252 0.00 3.36 -5.83
N THR A 253 -0.97 2.64 -5.27
CA THR A 253 -0.72 1.33 -4.64
C THR A 253 -1.61 0.23 -5.21
N LEU A 254 -1.03 -0.97 -5.32
CA LEU A 254 -1.73 -2.23 -5.58
C LEU A 254 -1.30 -3.22 -4.48
N LEU A 255 -2.05 -3.27 -3.38
CA LEU A 255 -1.70 -4.07 -2.22
C LEU A 255 -2.62 -5.29 -2.15
N PHE A 256 -2.08 -6.48 -2.41
CA PHE A 256 -2.78 -7.76 -2.51
C PHE A 256 -3.95 -7.76 -3.51
N THR A 257 -3.86 -6.89 -4.51
CA THR A 257 -4.92 -6.62 -5.49
C THR A 257 -4.58 -7.17 -6.88
N LEU A 258 -3.30 -7.32 -7.22
CA LEU A 258 -2.87 -7.65 -8.58
C LEU A 258 -3.41 -9.02 -9.05
N ASN A 259 -3.41 -10.03 -8.18
CA ASN A 259 -4.02 -11.33 -8.49
C ASN A 259 -5.55 -11.24 -8.69
N GLU A 260 -6.24 -10.37 -7.96
CA GLU A 260 -7.69 -10.15 -8.13
C GLU A 260 -7.99 -9.52 -9.48
N LEU A 261 -7.21 -8.50 -9.88
CA LEU A 261 -7.32 -7.88 -11.21
C LEU A 261 -7.11 -8.90 -12.33
N PHE A 262 -6.08 -9.76 -12.22
CA PHE A 262 -5.87 -10.81 -13.22
C PHE A 262 -6.96 -11.88 -13.22
N THR A 263 -7.56 -12.19 -12.07
CA THR A 263 -8.64 -13.19 -11.99
C THR A 263 -9.94 -12.64 -12.58
N ALA A 264 -10.31 -11.40 -12.26
CA ALA A 264 -11.54 -10.76 -12.73
C ALA A 264 -11.43 -10.23 -14.16
N GLY A 265 -10.32 -9.55 -14.48
CA GLY A 265 -10.10 -8.89 -15.76
C GLY A 265 -9.41 -9.75 -16.82
N GLY A 266 -8.69 -10.79 -16.40
CA GLY A 266 -7.74 -11.47 -17.26
C GLY A 266 -6.56 -10.59 -17.65
N VAL A 267 -5.57 -11.19 -18.31
CA VAL A 267 -4.32 -10.49 -18.67
C VAL A 267 -4.54 -9.27 -19.56
N GLY A 268 -5.53 -9.33 -20.46
CA GLY A 268 -5.82 -8.25 -21.41
C GLY A 268 -6.32 -6.97 -20.72
N LYS A 269 -7.38 -7.07 -19.90
CA LYS A 269 -7.92 -5.89 -19.21
C LYS A 269 -6.94 -5.36 -18.17
N THR A 270 -6.25 -6.23 -17.43
CA THR A 270 -5.24 -5.79 -16.47
C THR A 270 -4.08 -5.08 -17.14
N ALA A 271 -3.59 -5.58 -18.28
CA ALA A 271 -2.55 -4.89 -19.05
C ALA A 271 -3.03 -3.53 -19.59
N ALA A 272 -4.26 -3.46 -20.10
CA ALA A 272 -4.85 -2.20 -20.55
C ALA A 272 -4.97 -1.18 -19.41
N PHE A 273 -5.45 -1.61 -18.24
CA PHE A 273 -5.50 -0.79 -17.03
C PHE A 273 -4.11 -0.26 -16.63
N LEU A 274 -3.08 -1.12 -16.60
CA LEU A 274 -1.72 -0.71 -16.25
C LEU A 274 -1.13 0.31 -17.26
N LEU A 275 -1.44 0.16 -18.55
CA LEU A 275 -1.02 1.11 -19.59
C LEU A 275 -1.76 2.44 -19.46
N ASP A 276 -3.07 2.42 -19.21
CA ASP A 276 -3.85 3.64 -18.98
C ASP A 276 -3.42 4.34 -17.69
N LEU A 277 -3.11 3.60 -16.63
CA LEU A 277 -2.52 4.14 -15.39
C LEU A 277 -1.15 4.79 -15.67
N THR A 278 -0.31 4.15 -16.49
CA THR A 278 0.98 4.71 -16.91
C THR A 278 0.80 6.06 -17.61
N ALA A 279 -0.15 6.15 -18.54
CA ALA A 279 -0.45 7.39 -19.26
C ALA A 279 -1.05 8.48 -18.35
N ALA A 280 -1.84 8.09 -17.34
CA ALA A 280 -2.57 9.00 -16.48
C ALA A 280 -1.72 9.60 -15.34
N LEU A 281 -0.66 8.92 -14.90
CA LEU A 281 0.15 9.37 -13.78
C LEU A 281 1.07 10.55 -14.14
N PRO A 282 1.16 11.58 -13.29
CA PRO A 282 2.16 12.65 -13.41
C PRO A 282 3.59 12.13 -13.30
N ALA A 283 4.56 12.80 -13.95
CA ALA A 283 5.97 12.45 -13.82
C ALA A 283 6.39 12.41 -12.34
N GLY A 284 7.29 11.49 -11.99
CA GLY A 284 7.77 11.32 -10.62
C GLY A 284 6.82 10.56 -9.70
N SER A 285 5.59 10.25 -10.12
CA SER A 285 4.68 9.39 -9.35
C SER A 285 5.26 8.00 -9.14
N LEU A 286 4.84 7.36 -8.06
CA LEU A 286 5.28 6.03 -7.67
C LEU A 286 4.15 5.02 -7.83
N LEU A 287 4.50 3.80 -8.21
CA LEU A 287 3.63 2.63 -8.14
C LEU A 287 4.25 1.61 -7.17
N LEU A 288 3.58 1.40 -6.04
CA LEU A 288 3.94 0.39 -5.05
C LEU A 288 3.05 -0.83 -5.22
N VAL A 289 3.67 -1.98 -5.49
CA VAL A 289 2.98 -3.27 -5.56
C VAL A 289 3.46 -4.14 -4.41
N VAL A 290 2.53 -4.58 -3.56
CA VAL A 290 2.78 -5.56 -2.50
C VAL A 290 1.81 -6.71 -2.70
N ASP A 291 2.27 -7.95 -2.86
CA ASP A 291 1.38 -9.09 -3.06
C ASP A 291 1.96 -10.36 -2.43
N SER A 292 1.21 -11.46 -2.46
CA SER A 292 1.71 -12.78 -2.10
C SER A 292 2.86 -13.20 -3.03
N PRO A 293 3.92 -13.83 -2.51
CA PRO A 293 5.00 -14.35 -3.34
C PRO A 293 4.69 -15.76 -3.88
N GLY A 294 5.35 -16.14 -4.98
CA GLY A 294 5.29 -17.49 -5.53
C GLY A 294 3.93 -17.87 -6.13
N SER A 295 3.55 -19.15 -6.01
CA SER A 295 2.36 -19.70 -6.67
C SER A 295 1.02 -19.15 -6.17
N TYR A 296 1.03 -18.34 -5.12
CA TYR A 296 -0.14 -17.60 -4.64
C TYR A 296 -0.44 -16.35 -5.49
N SER A 297 0.49 -15.92 -6.34
CA SER A 297 0.35 -14.77 -7.24
C SER A 297 0.71 -15.20 -8.66
N GLU A 298 -0.17 -16.02 -9.25
CA GLU A 298 -0.06 -16.50 -10.63
C GLU A 298 -1.38 -16.27 -11.39
N ALA A 299 -1.27 -15.86 -12.65
CA ALA A 299 -2.40 -15.72 -13.56
C ALA A 299 -2.30 -16.71 -14.73
N GLU A 300 -3.45 -17.19 -15.20
CA GLU A 300 -3.54 -18.09 -16.34
C GLU A 300 -3.58 -17.28 -17.65
N VAL A 301 -2.69 -17.63 -18.59
CA VAL A 301 -2.52 -16.96 -19.88
C VAL A 301 -2.75 -17.93 -21.03
N GLY A 302 -3.57 -17.50 -21.99
CA GLY A 302 -3.78 -18.17 -23.27
C GLY A 302 -4.68 -19.40 -23.20
N LYS A 303 -4.96 -19.99 -24.37
CA LYS A 303 -5.89 -21.15 -24.51
C LYS A 303 -5.44 -22.42 -23.79
N GLN A 304 -4.17 -22.49 -23.38
CA GLN A 304 -3.58 -23.61 -22.65
C GLN A 304 -3.52 -23.40 -21.13
N ALA A 305 -4.10 -22.31 -20.60
CA ALA A 305 -4.11 -21.97 -19.18
C ALA A 305 -2.73 -22.04 -18.51
N ARG A 306 -1.69 -21.56 -19.21
CA ARG A 306 -0.33 -21.55 -18.66
C ARG A 306 -0.25 -20.52 -17.55
N ARG A 307 0.32 -20.90 -16.41
CA ARG A 307 0.47 -20.02 -15.25
C ARG A 307 1.75 -19.22 -15.31
N TYR A 308 1.63 -17.92 -15.10
CA TYR A 308 2.75 -16.99 -15.02
C TYR A 308 2.68 -16.21 -13.71
N PRO A 309 3.82 -15.98 -13.03
CA PRO A 309 3.85 -15.10 -11.86
C PRO A 309 3.29 -13.71 -12.20
N ALA A 310 2.42 -13.17 -11.36
CA ALA A 310 1.79 -11.86 -11.61
C ALA A 310 2.83 -10.74 -11.72
N GLN A 311 3.90 -10.83 -10.93
CA GLN A 311 5.08 -9.96 -11.01
C GLN A 311 5.73 -9.98 -12.39
N TRP A 312 5.85 -11.17 -13.00
CA TRP A 312 6.42 -11.29 -14.35
C TRP A 312 5.52 -10.64 -15.40
N LEU A 313 4.19 -10.79 -15.26
CA LEU A 313 3.23 -10.13 -16.13
C LEU A 313 3.26 -8.60 -15.96
N LEU A 314 3.37 -8.13 -14.71
CA LEU A 314 3.55 -6.71 -14.39
C LEU A 314 4.79 -6.14 -15.08
N ASP A 315 5.97 -6.75 -14.86
CA ASP A 315 7.21 -6.31 -15.49
C ASP A 315 7.14 -6.38 -17.02
N ARG A 316 6.40 -7.33 -17.59
CA ARG A 316 6.20 -7.40 -19.05
C ARG A 316 5.40 -6.24 -19.60
N VAL A 317 4.48 -5.67 -18.82
CA VAL A 317 3.67 -4.51 -19.22
C VAL A 317 4.44 -3.21 -18.94
N LEU A 318 5.05 -3.08 -17.76
CA LEU A 318 5.71 -1.84 -17.33
C LEU A 318 7.15 -1.69 -17.87
N LEU A 319 7.87 -2.80 -18.03
CA LEU A 319 9.29 -2.86 -18.42
C LEU A 319 9.58 -3.80 -19.61
N PRO A 320 8.85 -3.74 -20.75
CA PRO A 320 9.17 -4.60 -21.88
C PRO A 320 10.63 -4.45 -22.33
N THR A 321 11.21 -5.58 -22.74
CA THR A 321 12.61 -5.70 -23.19
C THR A 321 12.95 -4.73 -24.30
N GLY A 322 13.92 -3.85 -24.08
CA GLY A 322 14.38 -2.81 -25.02
C GLY A 322 14.49 -1.46 -24.32
N ASP A 323 14.41 -0.37 -25.09
CA ASP A 323 14.00 0.92 -24.54
C ASP A 323 12.57 0.74 -23.99
N ALA A 324 12.35 1.03 -22.70
CA ALA A 324 11.05 0.86 -22.05
C ALA A 324 9.94 1.51 -22.89
N PRO A 325 8.72 0.94 -22.95
CA PRO A 325 7.66 1.46 -23.79
C PRO A 325 7.32 2.85 -23.29
N VAL A 326 7.60 3.83 -24.13
CA VAL A 326 7.17 5.20 -23.88
C VAL A 326 5.68 5.24 -24.19
N VAL A 327 4.85 5.23 -23.15
CA VAL A 327 3.39 5.38 -23.25
C VAL A 327 3.09 6.86 -23.04
N GLU A 328 2.70 7.59 -24.08
CA GLU A 328 2.37 9.03 -23.98
C GLU A 328 3.50 9.85 -23.32
N GLY A 329 4.76 9.55 -23.64
CA GLY A 329 5.93 10.22 -23.04
C GLY A 329 6.32 9.71 -21.65
N ARG A 330 5.66 8.66 -21.15
CA ARG A 330 5.92 8.04 -19.84
C ARG A 330 6.65 6.71 -19.96
N SER A 331 7.62 6.49 -19.08
CA SER A 331 8.31 5.21 -18.92
C SER A 331 8.49 4.85 -17.46
N TRP A 332 8.64 3.58 -17.11
CA TRP A 332 8.86 3.17 -15.73
C TRP A 332 10.34 2.88 -15.44
N THR A 333 10.81 3.32 -14.28
CA THR A 333 12.06 2.87 -13.66
C THR A 333 11.74 2.08 -12.40
N LYS A 334 12.29 0.86 -12.28
CA LYS A 334 12.17 0.06 -11.06
C LYS A 334 13.17 0.55 -10.01
N LEU A 335 12.67 0.97 -8.85
CA LEU A 335 13.47 1.53 -7.76
C LEU A 335 13.86 0.46 -6.74
N GLU A 336 12.89 -0.32 -6.28
CA GLU A 336 13.08 -1.37 -5.28
C GLU A 336 12.35 -2.66 -5.67
N SER A 337 12.89 -3.81 -5.24
CA SER A 337 12.34 -5.13 -5.55
C SER A 337 12.74 -6.14 -4.47
N CYS A 338 11.75 -6.80 -3.89
CA CYS A 338 11.91 -7.87 -2.92
C CYS A 338 10.96 -9.02 -3.28
N ASP A 339 11.50 -10.16 -3.70
CA ASP A 339 10.68 -11.27 -4.22
C ASP A 339 9.93 -12.05 -3.13
N SER A 340 10.38 -11.97 -1.88
CA SER A 340 9.81 -12.73 -0.76
C SER A 340 10.38 -12.29 0.59
N VAL A 341 9.57 -11.60 1.38
CA VAL A 341 9.88 -11.12 2.73
C VAL A 341 8.86 -11.66 3.73
N TRP A 342 9.32 -12.06 4.91
CA TRP A 342 8.45 -12.41 6.04
C TRP A 342 8.19 -11.16 6.89
N PHE A 343 6.92 -10.82 7.08
CA PHE A 343 6.46 -9.92 8.12
C PHE A 343 5.99 -10.76 9.30
N ARG A 344 6.74 -10.71 10.41
CA ARG A 344 6.43 -11.48 11.62
C ARG A 344 5.83 -10.59 12.69
N LEU A 345 4.76 -11.05 13.30
CA LEU A 345 4.13 -10.38 14.42
C LEU A 345 4.91 -10.66 15.71
N SER A 346 5.05 -9.63 16.55
CA SER A 346 5.54 -9.83 17.91
C SER A 346 4.47 -10.53 18.74
N GLY A 347 4.87 -11.53 19.53
CA GLY A 347 3.97 -12.18 20.50
C GLY A 347 3.53 -11.27 21.66
N ALA A 348 4.08 -10.05 21.74
CA ALA A 348 3.66 -9.03 22.70
C ALA A 348 2.46 -8.20 22.23
N LEU A 349 2.01 -8.37 20.97
CA LEU A 349 0.83 -7.71 20.44
C LEU A 349 -0.44 -8.41 20.92
N ASP A 350 -1.44 -7.62 21.28
CA ASP A 350 -2.75 -8.08 21.73
C ASP A 350 -3.80 -7.84 20.64
N TYR A 351 -4.59 -8.87 20.34
CA TYR A 351 -5.74 -8.79 19.44
C TYR A 351 -6.78 -9.87 19.82
N PRO A 352 -8.10 -9.58 19.76
CA PRO A 352 -9.13 -10.51 20.24
C PRO A 352 -9.17 -11.87 19.54
N ILE A 353 -8.64 -11.96 18.32
CA ILE A 353 -8.51 -13.19 17.55
C ILE A 353 -7.07 -13.39 17.09
N PRO A 354 -6.63 -14.64 16.85
CA PRO A 354 -5.27 -14.89 16.36
C PRO A 354 -5.00 -14.19 15.03
N LEU A 355 -3.93 -13.40 15.00
CA LEU A 355 -3.36 -12.85 13.80
C LEU A 355 -2.25 -13.78 13.28
N GLU A 356 -2.01 -13.73 11.97
CA GLU A 356 -1.03 -14.60 11.31
C GLU A 356 0.14 -13.78 10.77
N ASP A 357 1.35 -14.35 10.84
CA ASP A 357 2.48 -13.87 10.05
C ASP A 357 2.14 -13.90 8.57
N MET A 358 2.69 -12.95 7.81
CA MET A 358 2.47 -12.89 6.37
C MET A 358 3.77 -12.87 5.60
N ARG A 359 3.72 -13.43 4.41
CA ARG A 359 4.82 -13.36 3.43
C ARG A 359 4.36 -12.50 2.26
N TYR A 360 5.20 -11.58 1.84
CA TYR A 360 4.90 -10.68 0.74
C TYR A 360 6.08 -10.57 -0.23
N GLN A 361 5.80 -10.18 -1.46
CA GLN A 361 6.75 -9.56 -2.38
C GLN A 361 6.44 -8.07 -2.46
N MET A 362 7.44 -7.25 -2.74
CA MET A 362 7.31 -5.80 -2.89
C MET A 362 8.08 -5.33 -4.12
N HIS A 363 7.46 -4.48 -4.94
CA HIS A 363 8.08 -3.87 -6.10
C HIS A 363 7.66 -2.41 -6.17
N LEU A 364 8.64 -1.51 -6.25
CA LEU A 364 8.43 -0.07 -6.36
C LEU A 364 8.94 0.43 -7.71
N TYR A 365 8.09 1.17 -8.41
CA TYR A 365 8.40 1.79 -9.69
C TYR A 365 8.15 3.29 -9.61
N ARG A 366 8.92 4.07 -10.37
CA ARG A 366 8.67 5.49 -10.61
C ARG A 366 8.35 5.70 -12.08
N VAL A 367 7.34 6.50 -12.37
CA VAL A 367 7.07 6.96 -13.73
C VAL A 367 7.98 8.14 -14.04
N ASP A 368 8.78 8.02 -15.09
CA ASP A 368 9.62 9.08 -15.64
C ASP A 368 8.93 9.69 -16.87
N GLY A 369 9.23 10.96 -17.15
CA GLY A 369 8.72 11.70 -18.30
C GLY A 369 8.72 13.21 -18.02
N THR A 370 8.41 14.01 -19.04
CA THR A 370 8.15 15.44 -18.89
C THR A 370 6.65 15.67 -18.88
N ASP A 371 6.13 16.33 -17.85
CA ASP A 371 4.78 16.87 -17.93
C ASP A 371 4.79 17.96 -19.02
N ALA A 372 3.83 17.93 -19.94
CA ALA A 372 3.69 19.01 -20.90
C ALA A 372 3.44 20.30 -20.11
N GLU A 373 4.33 21.28 -20.24
CA GLU A 373 4.08 22.63 -19.74
C GLU A 373 2.69 23.02 -20.23
N SER A 374 1.79 23.35 -19.30
CA SER A 374 0.53 24.00 -19.62
C SER A 374 0.91 25.26 -20.38
N THR A 375 0.78 25.19 -21.70
CA THR A 375 0.90 26.35 -22.57
C THR A 375 -0.27 27.23 -22.19
N GLU A 376 -0.02 28.18 -21.29
CA GLU A 376 -0.86 29.34 -21.12
C GLU A 376 -0.95 30.00 -22.49
N SER A 377 -2.08 29.76 -23.17
CA SER A 377 -2.45 30.52 -24.35
C SER A 377 -2.72 31.95 -23.89
N THR A 378 -1.68 32.77 -23.88
CA THR A 378 -1.82 34.22 -23.91
C THR A 378 -2.22 34.58 -25.33
N ASP A 379 -3.53 34.67 -25.57
CA ASP A 379 -4.13 35.42 -26.69
C ASP A 379 -4.74 36.72 -26.16
#